data_AF-A0A2N8TV17-F1
#
_entry.id   AF-A0A2N8TV17-F1
#
_cell.length_a   1.000
_cell.length_b   1.000
_cell.length_c   1.000
_cell.angle_alpha   90.00
_cell.angle_beta   90.00
_cell.angle_gamma   90.00
#
_symmetry.space_group_name_H-M   'P 1'
#
loop_
_entity.id
_entity.type
_entity.pdbx_description
1 polymer ?
#
loop_
_entity_poly.entity_id
_entity_poly.type
_entity_poly.pdbx_seq_one_letter_code
_entity_poly.pdbx_strand_id
1 'polypeptide(L)' 'DVYKRQARHLLAVADAAMPLLPAVLPLGEEKPSAAHRARLALAEAAGTVLAGGLSLLGIDAPDHL' A
#
# COMPACT_ATOMS: atom_id res chain seq x y z
N ASP A 1 18.44 -16.65 4.51
CA ASP A 1 17.32 -16.88 3.58
C ASP A 1 16.00 -16.16 3.90
N VAL A 2 15.62 -15.98 5.17
CA VAL A 2 14.35 -15.33 5.57
C VAL A 2 14.21 -13.90 5.04
N TYR A 3 15.25 -13.08 5.13
CA TYR A 3 15.26 -11.71 4.61
C TYR A 3 14.93 -11.61 3.11
N LYS A 4 15.42 -12.54 2.28
CA LYS A 4 15.13 -12.56 0.83
C LYS A 4 13.67 -12.93 0.54
N ARG A 5 13.06 -13.77 1.37
CA ARG A 5 11.62 -14.07 1.28
C ARG A 5 10.79 -12.86 1.70
N GLN A 6 11.18 -12.18 2.79
CA GLN A 6 10.52 -10.97 3.26
C GLN A 6 10.53 -9.87 2.20
N ALA A 7 11.70 -9.56 1.63
CA ALA A 7 11.81 -8.53 0.59
C ALA A 7 10.94 -8.83 -0.64
N ARG A 8 10.91 -10.10 -1.10
CA ARG A 8 10.03 -10.51 -2.21
C ARG A 8 8.55 -10.41 -1.89
N HIS A 9 8.17 -10.71 -0.66
CA HIS A 9 6.78 -10.54 -0.22
C HIS A 9 6.37 -9.07 -0.23
N LEU A 10 7.21 -8.17 0.29
CA LEU A 10 6.92 -6.73 0.28
C LEU A 10 6.83 -6.17 -1.14
N LEU A 11 7.72 -6.60 -2.03
CA LEU A 11 7.63 -6.23 -3.45
C LEU A 11 6.30 -6.68 -4.06
N ALA A 12 5.87 -7.92 -3.81
CA ALA A 12 4.59 -8.43 -4.31
C ALA A 12 3.39 -7.64 -3.77
N VAL A 13 3.41 -7.22 -2.50
CA VAL A 13 2.37 -6.36 -1.92
C VAL A 13 2.35 -4.99 -2.60
N ALA A 14 3.52 -4.37 -2.78
CA ALA A 14 3.63 -3.07 -3.45
C ALA A 14 3.13 -3.14 -4.90
N ASP A 15 3.55 -4.15 -5.66
CA ASP A 15 3.14 -4.36 -7.04
C ASP A 15 1.62 -4.62 -7.17
N ALA A 16 1.03 -5.33 -6.20
CA ALA A 16 -0.42 -5.56 -6.18
C ALA A 16 -1.23 -4.31 -5.79
N ALA A 17 -0.68 -3.44 -4.93
CA ALA A 17 -1.34 -2.24 -4.45
C ALA A 17 -1.26 -1.08 -5.45
N MET A 18 -0.13 -0.92 -6.15
CA MET A 18 0.16 0.21 -7.03
C MET A 18 -0.95 0.50 -8.08
N PRO A 19 -1.52 -0.51 -8.78
CA PRO A 19 -2.55 -0.26 -9.79
C PRO A 19 -3.87 0.29 -9.22
N LEU A 20 -4.10 0.16 -7.91
CA LEU A 20 -5.33 0.57 -7.25
C LEU A 20 -5.28 2.04 -6.80
N LEU A 21 -4.09 2.59 -6.58
CA LEU A 21 -3.88 3.93 -6.04
C LEU A 21 -4.54 5.06 -6.87
N PRO A 22 -4.50 5.05 -8.22
CA PRO A 22 -5.10 6.12 -9.02
C PRO A 22 -6.62 6.24 -8.88
N ALA A 23 -7.31 5.21 -8.37
CA ALA A 23 -8.77 5.14 -8.27
C ALA A 23 -9.30 5.08 -6.82
N VAL A 24 -8.44 5.38 -5.83
CA VAL A 24 -8.81 5.39 -4.41
C VAL A 24 -9.80 6.50 -4.10
N LEU A 25 -9.51 7.72 -4.58
CA LEU A 25 -10.34 8.88 -4.36
C LEU A 25 -11.21 9.17 -5.59
N PRO A 26 -12.44 9.70 -5.40
CA PRO A 26 -13.25 10.18 -6.50
C PRO A 26 -12.53 11.29 -7.28
N LEU A 27 -12.72 11.33 -8.60
CA LEU A 27 -12.11 12.32 -9.48
C LEU A 27 -13.17 13.27 -10.05
N GLY A 28 -12.85 14.57 -10.06
CA GLY A 28 -13.75 15.61 -10.58
C GLY A 28 -15.11 15.59 -9.86
N GLU A 29 -16.18 15.45 -10.63
CA GLU A 29 -17.56 15.43 -10.12
C GLU A 29 -18.04 14.04 -9.66
N GLU A 30 -17.17 13.04 -9.67
CA GLU A 30 -17.52 11.71 -9.18
C GLU A 30 -17.88 11.76 -7.69
N LYS A 31 -19.00 11.13 -7.34
CA LYS A 31 -19.44 11.06 -5.94
C LYS A 31 -18.69 9.96 -5.19
N PRO A 32 -18.33 10.19 -3.90
CA PRO A 32 -17.81 9.14 -3.04
C PRO A 32 -18.75 7.92 -2.99
N SER A 33 -18.17 6.74 -3.12
CA SER A 33 -18.92 5.48 -3.20
C SER A 33 -18.29 4.40 -2.30
N ALA A 34 -18.99 3.27 -2.14
CA ALA A 34 -18.47 2.14 -1.39
C ALA A 34 -17.17 1.57 -1.99
N ALA A 35 -17.02 1.64 -3.33
CA ALA A 35 -15.80 1.19 -4.00
C ALA A 35 -14.59 2.04 -3.62
N HIS A 36 -14.75 3.36 -3.56
CA HIS A 36 -13.68 4.28 -3.11
C HIS A 36 -13.25 3.97 -1.67
N ARG A 37 -14.22 3.80 -0.77
CA ARG A 37 -13.92 3.44 0.63
C ARG A 37 -13.21 2.09 0.74
N ALA A 38 -13.62 1.10 -0.05
CA ALA A 38 -12.96 -0.21 -0.07
C ALA A 38 -11.52 -0.12 -0.57
N ARG A 39 -11.25 0.66 -1.62
CA ARG A 39 -9.90 0.88 -2.12
C ARG A 39 -9.05 1.68 -1.14
N LEU A 40 -9.62 2.67 -0.47
CA LEU A 40 -8.94 3.42 0.59
C LEU A 40 -8.51 2.49 1.73
N ALA A 41 -9.45 1.68 2.26
CA ALA A 41 -9.15 0.72 3.32
C ALA A 41 -8.09 -0.30 2.89
N LEU A 42 -8.11 -0.73 1.63
CA LEU A 42 -7.10 -1.62 1.07
C LEU A 42 -5.72 -0.93 0.94
N ALA A 43 -5.68 0.32 0.50
CA ALA A 43 -4.44 1.09 0.41
C ALA A 43 -3.84 1.33 1.81
N GLU A 44 -4.65 1.63 2.82
CA GLU A 44 -4.23 1.76 4.22
C GLU A 44 -3.66 0.45 4.77
N ALA A 45 -4.34 -0.67 4.51
CA ALA A 45 -3.87 -1.99 4.91
C ALA A 45 -2.53 -2.35 4.24
N ALA A 46 -2.41 -2.11 2.92
CA ALA A 46 -1.17 -2.34 2.19
C ALA A 46 -0.03 -1.47 2.72
N GLY A 47 -0.29 -0.18 2.98
CA GLY A 47 0.67 0.75 3.59
C GLY A 47 1.15 0.26 4.95
N THR A 48 0.25 -0.26 5.79
CA THR A 48 0.59 -0.82 7.10
C THR A 48 1.50 -2.04 6.99
N VAL A 49 1.20 -2.97 6.08
CA VAL A 49 2.03 -4.17 5.84
C VAL A 49 3.42 -3.78 5.33
N LEU A 50 3.49 -2.83 4.40
CA LEU A 50 4.75 -2.33 3.86
C LEU A 50 5.58 -1.65 4.94
N ALA A 51 5.00 -0.73 5.73
CA ALA A 51 5.68 -0.04 6.80
C ALA A 51 6.25 -1.02 7.84
N GLY A 52 5.42 -1.94 8.36
CA GLY A 52 5.88 -2.94 9.31
C GLY A 52 6.95 -3.87 8.74
N GLY A 53 6.81 -4.28 7.48
CA GLY A 53 7.79 -5.11 6.81
C GLY A 53 9.14 -4.43 6.57
N LEU A 54 9.13 -3.14 6.22
CA LEU A 54 10.34 -2.33 6.03
C LEU A 54 11.05 -2.09 7.36
N SER A 55 10.33 -1.79 8.44
CA SER A 55 10.92 -1.68 9.79
C SER A 55 11.62 -2.97 10.22
N LEU A 56 11.08 -4.15 9.90
CA LEU A 56 11.74 -5.44 10.15
C LEU A 56 13.03 -5.65 9.33
N LEU A 57 13.17 -4.95 8.20
CA LEU A 57 14.40 -4.91 7.41
C LEU A 57 15.38 -3.84 7.89
N GLY A 58 15.02 -3.03 8.89
CA GLY A 58 15.82 -1.88 9.33
C GLY A 58 15.76 -0.70 8.36
N ILE A 59 14.71 -0.63 7.55
CA ILE A 59 14.45 0.47 6.62
C ILE A 59 13.31 1.29 7.20
N ASP A 60 13.59 2.53 7.59
CA ASP A 60 12.53 3.48 7.91
C ASP A 60 11.97 4.06 6.62
N ALA A 61 10.64 4.02 6.51
CA ALA A 61 9.94 4.74 5.46
C ALA A 61 9.96 6.24 5.80
N PRO A 62 10.20 7.12 4.81
CA PRO A 62 10.13 8.56 5.05
C PRO A 62 8.68 8.95 5.39
N ASP A 63 8.54 9.89 6.32
CA ASP A 63 7.23 10.40 6.76
C ASP A 63 6.43 11.07 5.61
N HIS A 64 7.12 11.45 4.52
CA HIS A 64 6.57 12.08 3.31
C HIS A 64 7.57 11.91 2.15
N LEU A 65 7.06 11.72 0.92
CA LEU A 65 7.84 11.62 -0.33
C LEU A 65 7.98 12.97 -1.03
#